data_AF-A0A961RUS9-F1
#
_entry.id   AF-A0A961RUS9-F1
#
_cell.length_a   1.000
_cell.length_b   1.000
_cell.length_c   1.000
_cell.angle_alpha   90.00
_cell.angle_beta   90.00
_cell.angle_gamma   90.00
#
_symmetry.space_group_name_H-M   'P 1'
#
loop_
_entity.id
_entity.type
_entity.pdbx_description
1 polymer ?
#
loop_
_entity_poly.entity_id
_entity_poly.type
_entity_poly.pdbx_seq_one_letter_code
_entity_poly.pdbx_strand_id
1 'polypeptide(L)'
;EVSDLRPKERTTPQLLNPDPNDPYYKDKPGLYRSQIHERFSEMLWPFAYVILMLAYAGQARSSRQGHGSAIGAAMLTVTFLRGLAFSAVSASKSDESAVWLVYLLPLIAIVAGGYFLVQNRPVALPQAWQKRIDAASLALDERVSIMRDRYAGWRRRSARLGA
;
A
#
# COMPACT_ATOMS: atom_id res chain seq x y z
N GLU A 1 -21.25 -31.48 -2.41
CA GLU A 1 -21.23 -30.74 -3.69
C GLU A 1 -20.11 -29.67 -3.64
N VAL A 2 -18.84 -30.09 -3.71
CA VAL A 2 -17.64 -29.21 -3.56
C VAL A 2 -16.82 -29.18 -4.87
N SER A 3 -17.37 -29.71 -5.96
CA SER A 3 -16.65 -30.07 -7.18
C SER A 3 -16.24 -28.90 -8.08
N ASP A 4 -16.60 -27.66 -7.76
CA ASP A 4 -16.41 -26.52 -8.67
C ASP A 4 -15.98 -25.21 -7.97
N LEU A 5 -15.32 -25.30 -6.81
CA LEU A 5 -14.78 -24.11 -6.14
C LEU A 5 -13.47 -23.66 -6.80
N ARG A 6 -13.28 -22.35 -6.98
CA ARG A 6 -11.99 -21.83 -7.43
C ARG A 6 -10.96 -21.96 -6.31
N PRO A 7 -9.65 -22.14 -6.62
CA PRO A 7 -8.63 -22.29 -5.57
C PRO A 7 -8.55 -21.12 -4.58
N LYS A 8 -9.02 -19.93 -4.95
CA LYS A 8 -9.14 -18.76 -4.04
C LYS A 8 -10.23 -18.90 -2.99
N GLU A 9 -11.28 -19.66 -3.30
CA GLU A 9 -12.47 -19.85 -2.46
C GLU A 9 -12.32 -21.04 -1.52
N ARG A 10 -11.29 -21.87 -1.73
CA ARG A 10 -10.95 -22.98 -0.85
C ARG A 10 -10.26 -22.49 0.43
N THR A 11 -10.48 -23.22 1.52
CA THR A 11 -9.83 -22.96 2.81
C THR A 11 -8.37 -23.43 2.79
N THR A 12 -7.48 -22.82 3.59
CA THR A 12 -6.05 -23.15 3.61
C THR A 12 -5.75 -24.66 3.78
N PRO A 13 -6.45 -25.42 4.64
CA PRO A 13 -6.26 -26.86 4.75
C PRO A 13 -6.59 -27.62 3.46
N GLN A 14 -7.61 -27.19 2.72
CA GLN A 14 -8.00 -27.77 1.43
C GLN A 14 -7.04 -27.40 0.30
N LEU A 15 -6.28 -26.30 0.43
CA LEU A 15 -5.19 -25.97 -0.50
C LEU A 15 -3.95 -26.81 -0.24
N LEU A 16 -3.64 -27.07 1.04
CA LEU A 16 -2.44 -27.83 1.45
C LEU A 16 -2.58 -29.32 1.16
N ASN A 17 -3.80 -29.86 1.24
CA ASN A 17 -4.11 -31.25 0.88
C ASN A 17 -5.30 -31.29 -0.09
N PRO A 18 -5.08 -30.98 -1.39
CA PRO A 18 -6.14 -31.02 -2.38
C PRO A 18 -6.56 -32.47 -2.67
N ASP A 19 -7.84 -32.69 -2.95
CA ASP A 19 -8.32 -33.99 -3.41
C ASP A 19 -7.63 -34.33 -4.75
N PRO A 20 -6.93 -35.48 -4.87
CA PRO A 20 -6.29 -35.90 -6.11
C PRO A 20 -7.25 -36.03 -7.30
N ASN A 21 -8.55 -36.14 -7.05
CA ASN A 21 -9.58 -36.23 -8.08
C ASN A 21 -10.19 -34.88 -8.49
N ASP A 22 -9.78 -33.78 -7.86
CA ASP A 22 -10.26 -32.43 -8.19
C ASP A 22 -9.85 -32.03 -9.63
N PRO A 23 -10.82 -31.75 -10.53
CA PRO A 23 -10.54 -31.33 -11.90
C PRO A 23 -9.66 -30.08 -11.98
N TYR A 24 -9.83 -29.13 -11.05
CA TYR A 24 -9.01 -27.90 -11.03
C TYR A 24 -7.57 -28.15 -10.61
N TYR A 25 -7.35 -29.12 -9.72
CA TYR A 25 -6.00 -29.47 -9.28
C TYR A 25 -5.23 -30.17 -10.41
N LYS A 26 -5.91 -31.03 -11.18
CA LYS A 26 -5.33 -31.70 -12.36
C LYS A 26 -5.04 -30.71 -13.50
N ASP A 27 -5.95 -29.77 -13.74
CA ASP A 27 -5.82 -28.78 -14.83
C ASP A 27 -4.77 -27.71 -14.51
N LYS A 28 -4.72 -27.21 -13.26
CA LYS A 28 -3.88 -26.06 -12.88
C LYS A 28 -3.20 -26.23 -11.51
N PRO A 29 -2.27 -27.19 -11.35
CA PRO A 29 -1.59 -27.43 -10.07
C PRO A 29 -0.75 -26.22 -9.61
N GLY A 30 -0.17 -25.47 -10.54
CA GLY A 30 0.61 -24.24 -10.24
C GLY A 30 -0.22 -23.16 -9.53
N LEU A 31 -1.53 -23.09 -9.80
CA LEU A 31 -2.40 -22.10 -9.18
C LEU A 31 -2.55 -22.35 -7.67
N TYR A 32 -2.65 -23.62 -7.25
CA TYR A 32 -2.75 -23.99 -5.83
C TYR A 32 -1.47 -23.61 -5.08
N ARG A 33 -0.31 -23.89 -5.68
CA ARG A 33 0.99 -23.51 -5.11
C ARG A 33 1.13 -21.99 -4.99
N SER A 34 0.78 -21.25 -6.05
CA SER A 34 0.83 -19.78 -6.04
C SER A 34 -0.05 -19.18 -4.93
N GLN A 35 -1.23 -19.76 -4.68
CA GLN A 35 -2.15 -19.30 -3.63
C GLN A 35 -1.60 -19.55 -2.22
N ILE A 36 -0.90 -20.67 -2.00
CA ILE A 36 -0.24 -20.93 -0.72
C ILE A 36 0.85 -19.89 -0.47
N HIS A 37 1.70 -19.63 -1.47
CA HIS A 37 2.78 -18.64 -1.35
C HIS A 37 2.27 -17.20 -1.21
N GLU A 38 1.19 -16.84 -1.91
CA GLU A 38 0.49 -15.56 -1.78
C GLU A 38 0.03 -15.37 -0.32
N ARG A 39 -0.65 -16.35 0.28
CA ARG A 39 -1.14 -16.29 1.68
C ARG A 39 -0.01 -16.17 2.70
N PHE A 40 1.08 -16.93 2.55
CA PHE A 40 2.22 -16.83 3.46
C PHE A 40 2.94 -15.47 3.34
N SER A 41 3.06 -14.94 2.12
CA SER A 41 3.60 -13.59 1.91
C SER A 41 2.69 -12.51 2.49
N GLU A 42 1.37 -12.66 2.36
CA GLU A 42 0.37 -11.77 2.98
C GLU A 42 0.54 -11.61 4.49
N MET A 43 1.04 -12.64 5.19
CA MET A 43 1.35 -12.54 6.63
C MET A 43 2.55 -11.61 6.94
N LEU A 44 3.46 -11.40 5.99
CA LEU A 44 4.63 -10.52 6.14
C LEU A 44 4.33 -9.05 5.86
N TRP A 45 3.33 -8.78 5.01
CA TRP A 45 2.98 -7.42 4.59
C TRP A 45 2.60 -6.46 5.73
N PRO A 46 1.86 -6.87 6.79
CA PRO A 46 1.60 -6.02 7.94
C PRO A 46 2.87 -5.47 8.59
N PHE A 47 3.91 -6.30 8.75
CA PHE A 47 5.19 -5.88 9.30
C PHE A 47 5.89 -4.87 8.38
N ALA A 48 5.90 -5.15 7.08
CA ALA A 48 6.46 -4.24 6.08
C ALA A 48 5.80 -2.86 6.13
N TYR A 49 4.46 -2.79 6.19
CA TYR A 49 3.72 -1.54 6.24
C TYR A 49 4.00 -0.75 7.52
N VAL A 50 3.97 -1.41 8.67
CA VAL A 50 4.22 -0.74 9.96
C VAL A 50 5.65 -0.17 9.98
N ILE A 51 6.65 -0.98 9.61
CA ILE A 51 8.05 -0.55 9.61
C ILE A 51 8.28 0.60 8.63
N LEU A 52 7.71 0.54 7.42
CA LEU A 52 7.80 1.64 6.45
C LEU A 52 7.13 2.91 6.98
N MET A 53 5.90 2.80 7.49
CA MET A 53 5.19 3.95 8.06
C MET A 53 5.97 4.57 9.22
N LEU A 54 6.57 3.77 10.09
CA LEU A 54 7.43 4.25 11.18
C LEU A 54 8.70 4.93 10.66
N ALA A 55 9.35 4.37 9.62
CA ALA A 55 10.53 4.95 9.02
C ALA A 55 10.24 6.35 8.40
N TYR A 56 9.08 6.52 7.79
CA TYR A 56 8.63 7.83 7.30
C TYR A 56 8.16 8.76 8.43
N ALA A 57 7.48 8.25 9.46
CA ALA A 57 7.03 9.06 10.60
C ALA A 57 8.20 9.65 11.41
N GLY A 58 9.36 8.98 11.45
CA GLY A 58 10.59 9.50 12.05
C GLY A 58 11.02 10.87 11.51
N GLN A 59 10.73 11.17 10.23
CA GLN A 59 11.00 12.48 9.60
C GLN A 59 10.24 13.64 10.25
N ALA A 60 9.04 13.34 10.73
CA ALA A 60 8.01 14.33 10.93
C ALA A 60 8.20 15.14 12.23
N ARG A 61 9.26 14.81 12.99
CA ARG A 61 9.54 15.32 14.34
C ARG A 61 10.01 16.79 14.37
N SER A 62 10.32 17.44 13.25
CA SER A 62 10.99 18.76 13.26
C SER A 62 10.30 19.93 12.55
N SER A 63 9.25 19.74 11.73
CA SER A 63 8.62 20.86 11.01
C SER A 63 7.10 20.75 11.05
N ARG A 64 6.44 21.73 11.67
CA ARG A 64 4.98 21.90 11.62
C ARG A 64 4.42 22.04 10.19
N GLN A 65 5.27 22.20 9.16
CA GLN A 65 4.88 22.23 7.75
C GLN A 65 5.21 20.93 6.98
N GLY A 66 6.15 20.09 7.45
CA GLY A 66 6.62 18.89 6.72
C GLY A 66 5.90 17.57 7.06
N HIS A 67 4.99 17.58 8.03
CA HIS A 67 4.34 16.35 8.52
C HIS A 67 3.42 15.72 7.47
N GLY A 68 2.67 16.55 6.72
CA GLY A 68 1.72 16.07 5.70
C GLY A 68 2.40 15.42 4.49
N SER A 69 3.52 15.99 4.03
CA SER A 69 4.26 15.45 2.87
C SER A 69 4.97 14.13 3.21
N ALA A 70 5.45 13.96 4.45
CA ALA A 70 6.01 12.69 4.92
C ALA A 70 4.96 11.57 4.96
N ILE A 71 3.77 11.84 5.50
CA ILE A 71 2.66 10.87 5.51
C ILE A 71 2.22 10.54 4.08
N GLY A 72 2.07 11.55 3.23
CA GLY A 72 1.71 11.37 1.82
C GLY A 72 2.70 10.48 1.08
N ALA A 73 3.99 10.68 1.28
CA ALA A 73 5.02 9.82 0.70
C ALA A 73 5.02 8.39 1.24
N ALA A 74 4.77 8.21 2.53
CA ALA A 74 4.62 6.89 3.11
C ALA A 74 3.47 6.13 2.45
N MET A 75 2.30 6.78 2.32
CA MET A 75 1.13 6.22 1.65
C MET A 75 1.41 5.87 0.19
N LEU A 76 2.07 6.77 -0.56
CA LEU A 76 2.45 6.52 -1.95
C LEU A 76 3.41 5.33 -2.07
N THR A 77 4.41 5.26 -1.19
CA THR A 77 5.40 4.17 -1.18
C THR A 77 4.72 2.82 -0.90
N VAL A 78 3.89 2.76 0.14
CA VAL A 78 3.14 1.54 0.48
C VAL A 78 2.20 1.13 -0.64
N THR A 79 1.48 2.09 -1.24
CA THR A 79 0.58 1.81 -2.37
C THR A 79 1.34 1.31 -3.59
N PHE A 80 2.49 1.91 -3.90
CA PHE A 80 3.35 1.48 -5.00
C PHE A 80 3.88 0.06 -4.79
N LEU A 81 4.42 -0.23 -3.60
CA LEU A 81 4.87 -1.58 -3.24
C LEU A 81 3.71 -2.60 -3.31
N ARG A 82 2.49 -2.22 -2.90
CA ARG A 82 1.32 -3.08 -3.02
C ARG A 82 0.96 -3.37 -4.48
N GLY A 83 1.10 -2.38 -5.37
CA GLY A 83 0.93 -2.55 -6.81
C GLY A 83 1.95 -3.53 -7.40
N LEU A 84 3.22 -3.40 -7.01
CA LEU A 84 4.27 -4.35 -7.40
C LEU A 84 3.98 -5.76 -6.88
N ALA A 85 3.46 -5.89 -5.65
CA ALA A 85 3.08 -7.17 -5.07
C ALA A 85 1.96 -7.86 -5.87
N PHE A 86 0.94 -7.11 -6.29
CA PHE A 86 -0.11 -7.65 -7.18
C PHE A 86 0.46 -8.12 -8.51
N SER A 87 1.42 -7.39 -9.08
CA SER A 87 2.10 -7.79 -10.31
C SER A 87 2.92 -9.07 -10.11
N ALA A 88 3.69 -9.18 -9.02
CA ALA A 88 4.46 -10.38 -8.70
C ALA A 88 3.58 -11.61 -8.49
N VAL A 89 2.47 -11.48 -7.75
CA VAL A 89 1.49 -12.55 -7.59
C VAL A 89 0.88 -12.95 -8.93
N SER A 90 0.56 -11.99 -9.79
CA SER A 90 0.04 -12.28 -11.13
C SER A 90 1.04 -13.08 -11.97
N ALA A 91 2.33 -12.76 -11.89
CA ALA A 91 3.40 -13.50 -12.56
C ALA A 91 3.60 -14.91 -11.98
N SER A 92 3.47 -15.07 -10.66
CA SER A 92 3.64 -16.37 -9.97
C SER A 92 2.64 -17.46 -10.35
N LYS A 93 1.54 -17.08 -11.02
CA LYS A 93 0.55 -18.03 -11.56
C LYS A 93 1.05 -18.74 -12.82
N SER A 94 1.91 -18.06 -13.59
CA SER A 94 2.43 -18.54 -14.87
C SER A 94 3.81 -19.19 -14.70
N ASP A 95 4.67 -18.58 -13.88
CA ASP A 95 6.05 -19.01 -13.67
C ASP A 95 6.33 -19.36 -12.20
N GLU A 96 6.91 -20.53 -11.97
CA GLU A 96 7.29 -20.99 -10.62
C GLU A 96 8.42 -20.15 -10.00
N SER A 97 9.32 -19.62 -10.83
CA SER A 97 10.44 -18.78 -10.39
C SER A 97 9.96 -17.41 -9.87
N ALA A 98 8.79 -16.93 -10.30
CA ALA A 98 8.23 -15.67 -9.84
C ALA A 98 7.73 -15.72 -8.38
N VAL A 99 7.62 -16.93 -7.78
CA VAL A 99 7.35 -17.09 -6.34
C VAL A 99 8.40 -16.37 -5.48
N TRP A 100 9.67 -16.35 -5.92
CA TRP A 100 10.73 -15.65 -5.20
C TRP A 100 10.44 -14.15 -5.05
N LEU A 101 9.88 -13.51 -6.08
CA LEU A 101 9.53 -12.08 -6.06
C LEU A 101 8.44 -11.77 -5.04
N VAL A 102 7.49 -12.68 -4.85
CA VAL A 102 6.37 -12.54 -3.90
C VAL A 102 6.87 -12.47 -2.45
N TYR A 103 7.98 -13.14 -2.12
CA TYR A 103 8.62 -13.05 -0.80
C TYR A 103 9.67 -11.96 -0.70
N LEU A 104 10.41 -11.72 -1.78
CA LEU A 104 11.50 -10.74 -1.79
C LEU A 104 10.97 -9.32 -1.59
N LEU A 105 9.81 -8.98 -2.14
CA LEU A 105 9.19 -7.66 -2.00
C LEU A 105 8.92 -7.26 -0.53
N PRO A 106 8.15 -8.03 0.27
CA PRO A 106 7.92 -7.68 1.67
C PRO A 106 9.20 -7.75 2.51
N LEU A 107 10.12 -8.68 2.22
CA LEU A 107 11.40 -8.78 2.93
C LEU A 107 12.29 -7.56 2.69
N ILE A 108 12.44 -7.12 1.43
CA ILE A 108 13.18 -5.88 1.11
C ILE A 108 12.53 -4.69 1.80
N ALA A 109 11.20 -4.59 1.79
CA ALA A 109 10.50 -3.49 2.46
C ALA A 109 10.76 -3.46 3.97
N ILE A 110 10.75 -4.63 4.64
CA ILE A 110 11.07 -4.78 6.06
C ILE A 110 12.52 -4.39 6.34
N VAL A 111 13.47 -4.93 5.56
CA VAL A 111 14.90 -4.69 5.75
C VAL A 111 15.26 -3.24 5.47
N ALA A 112 14.79 -2.68 4.36
CA ALA A 112 15.05 -1.29 3.99
C ALA A 112 14.40 -0.33 4.99
N GLY A 113 13.10 -0.52 5.31
CA GLY A 113 12.41 0.31 6.29
C GLY A 113 13.05 0.21 7.68
N GLY A 114 13.41 -1.00 8.11
CA GLY A 114 14.08 -1.26 9.38
C GLY A 114 15.47 -0.63 9.44
N TYR A 115 16.23 -0.69 8.35
CA TYR A 115 17.53 -0.04 8.22
C TYR A 115 17.42 1.48 8.40
N PHE A 116 16.49 2.14 7.69
CA PHE A 116 16.27 3.58 7.83
C PHE A 116 15.81 3.96 9.24
N LEU A 117 14.94 3.13 9.84
CA LEU A 117 14.46 3.30 11.20
C LEU A 117 15.60 3.22 12.22
N VAL A 118 16.48 2.20 12.12
CA VAL A 118 17.62 2.01 13.03
C VAL A 118 18.67 3.10 12.86
N GLN A 119 18.92 3.57 11.62
CA GLN A 119 19.86 4.66 11.38
C GLN A 119 19.34 6.03 11.84
N ASN A 120 18.08 6.10 12.28
CA ASN A 120 17.39 7.34 12.60
C ASN A 120 17.48 8.35 11.44
N ARG A 121 17.66 7.84 10.21
CA ARG A 121 17.80 8.65 9.01
C ARG A 121 16.41 8.83 8.41
N PRO A 122 15.98 10.09 8.21
CA PRO A 122 14.73 10.35 7.55
C PRO A 122 14.80 9.75 6.13
N VAL A 123 13.83 8.93 5.72
CA VAL A 123 13.66 8.43 4.33
C VAL A 123 13.34 9.61 3.40
N ALA A 124 14.34 10.45 3.12
CA ALA A 124 14.13 11.74 2.49
C ALA A 124 13.63 11.50 1.07
N LEU A 125 12.42 11.99 0.79
CA LEU A 125 11.98 12.16 -0.58
C LEU A 125 13.06 12.95 -1.33
N PRO A 126 13.39 12.57 -2.58
CA PRO A 126 14.29 13.37 -3.39
C PRO A 126 13.81 14.83 -3.40
N GLN A 127 14.70 15.79 -3.16
CA GLN A 127 14.33 17.20 -2.94
C GLN A 127 13.47 17.78 -4.09
N ALA A 128 13.62 17.26 -5.31
CA ALA A 128 12.81 17.63 -6.46
C ALA A 128 11.32 17.32 -6.26
N TRP A 129 11.00 16.20 -5.62
CA TRP A 129 9.61 15.79 -5.37
C TRP A 129 9.00 16.53 -4.18
N GLN A 130 9.80 16.81 -3.13
CA GLN A 130 9.35 17.65 -2.01
C GLN A 130 8.89 19.02 -2.50
N LYS A 131 9.72 19.71 -3.30
CA LYS A 131 9.37 21.03 -3.86
C LYS A 131 8.09 21.01 -4.71
N ARG A 132 7.85 19.94 -5.47
CA ARG A 132 6.64 19.79 -6.29
C ARG A 132 5.39 19.54 -5.45
N ILE A 133 5.50 18.72 -4.40
CA ILE A 133 4.42 18.45 -3.47
C ILE A 133 4.07 19.71 -2.68
N ASP A 134 5.07 20.44 -2.20
CA ASP A 134 4.88 21.69 -1.46
C ASP A 134 4.28 22.79 -2.36
N ALA A 135 4.72 22.88 -3.63
CA ALA A 135 4.10 23.78 -4.59
C ALA A 135 2.64 23.42 -4.88
N ALA A 136 2.33 22.13 -4.99
CA ALA A 136 0.97 21.66 -5.21
C ALA A 136 0.06 21.87 -3.99
N SER A 137 0.57 21.66 -2.78
CA SER A 137 -0.18 21.88 -1.54
C SER A 137 -0.50 23.36 -1.34
N LEU A 138 0.45 24.25 -1.59
CA LEU A 138 0.24 25.70 -1.55
C LEU A 138 -0.83 26.15 -2.57
N ALA A 139 -0.78 25.63 -3.80
CA ALA A 139 -1.78 25.94 -4.82
C ALA A 139 -3.18 25.41 -4.47
N LEU A 140 -3.27 24.27 -3.76
CA LEU A 140 -4.53 23.72 -3.25
C LEU A 140 -5.09 24.58 -2.11
N ASP A 141 -4.26 24.96 -1.14
CA ASP A 141 -4.68 25.80 -0.01
C ASP A 141 -5.20 27.16 -0.47
N GLU A 142 -4.55 27.78 -1.47
CA GLU A 142 -5.03 29.01 -2.07
C GLU A 142 -6.43 28.84 -2.67
N ARG A 143 -6.65 27.77 -3.46
CA ARG A 143 -7.95 27.48 -4.08
C ARG A 143 -9.04 27.17 -3.05
N VAL A 144 -8.70 26.41 -2.01
CA VAL A 144 -9.62 26.03 -0.94
C VAL A 144 -10.00 27.25 -0.10
N SER A 145 -9.05 28.14 0.20
CA SER A 145 -9.33 29.36 0.98
C SER A 145 -10.30 30.30 0.25
N ILE A 146 -10.14 30.51 -1.06
CA ILE A 146 -11.07 31.30 -1.88
C ILE A 146 -12.49 30.70 -1.86
N MET A 147 -12.61 29.38 -1.97
CA MET A 147 -13.90 28.70 -1.89
C MET A 147 -14.53 28.83 -0.50
N ARG A 148 -13.73 28.65 0.56
CA ARG A 148 -14.19 28.79 1.95
C ARG A 148 -14.65 30.21 2.25
N ASP A 149 -13.92 31.22 1.76
CA ASP A 149 -14.26 32.62 1.96
C ASP A 149 -15.52 33.03 1.19
N ARG A 150 -15.70 32.49 -0.03
CA ARG A 150 -16.96 32.62 -0.78
C ARG A 150 -18.13 32.00 -0.03
N TYR A 151 -17.95 30.81 0.55
CA TYR A 151 -18.99 30.13 1.33
C TYR A 151 -19.32 30.90 2.64
N ALA A 152 -18.30 31.37 3.36
CA ALA A 152 -18.48 32.18 4.57
C ALA A 152 -19.13 33.55 4.28
N GLY A 153 -18.82 34.15 3.13
CA GLY A 153 -19.46 35.37 2.65
C GLY A 153 -20.92 35.17 2.21
N TRP A 154 -21.21 34.04 1.56
CA TRP A 154 -22.59 33.63 1.26
C TRP A 154 -23.40 33.45 2.53
N ARG A 155 -22.91 32.67 3.51
CA ARG A 155 -23.59 32.44 4.80
C ARG A 155 -23.91 33.74 5.55
N ARG A 156 -22.99 34.72 5.55
CA ARG A 156 -23.21 36.04 6.17
C ARG A 156 -24.29 36.86 5.48
N ARG A 157 -24.41 36.77 4.15
CA ARG A 157 -25.48 37.45 3.38
C ARG A 157 -26.84 36.79 3.60
N SER A 158 -26.89 35.46 3.63
CA SER A 158 -28.11 34.71 3.91
C SER A 158 -28.66 35.01 5.30
N ALA A 159 -27.79 35.18 6.31
CA ALA A 159 -28.20 35.54 7.67
C ALA A 159 -28.76 36.98 7.80
N ARG A 160 -28.42 37.89 6.89
CA ARG A 160 -28.94 39.27 6.86
C ARG A 160 -30.28 39.42 6.13
N LEU A 161 -30.67 38.43 5.34
CA LEU A 161 -31.94 38.43 4.59
C LEU A 161 -33.06 37.69 5.33
N GLY A 162 -32.75 37.05 6.46
CA GLY A 162 -33.70 36.35 7.33
C GLY A 162 -33.92 37.01 8.69
N ALA A 163 -33.40 38.21 8.91
CA ALA A 163 -33.64 39.08 10.08
C ALA A 163 -34.29 40.38 9.59
#